data_AF-A0A933A7W1-F1
#
_entry.id   AF-A0A933A7W1-F1
#
_cell.length_a   1.000
_cell.length_b   1.000
_cell.length_c   1.000
_cell.angle_alpha   90.00
_cell.angle_beta   90.00
_cell.angle_gamma   90.00
#
_symmetry.space_group_name_H-M   'P 1'
#
loop_
_entity.id
_entity.type
_entity.pdbx_description
1 polymer ?
#
loop_
_entity_poly.entity_id
_entity_poly.type
_entity_poly.pdbx_seq_one_letter_code
_entity_poly.pdbx_strand_id
1 'polypeptide(L)'
;MTPNLSFFDRFIRLLLGAFAVFAALLLFDHPVSRIIAAAFGILAIGECFVGYCYLHGRLGLRSARERLSQETLFLLGLAGAQAILAYEWWSAGWEKISSPDFVANLEKTLGFFASKNPFPWYKNFLEGFAMRNATSLAYLVEWSQIAIGVVLFLGAMRLLYGRSKVLKRLALVGSGLALFGGLLMNADFYLAAAWTSPATRGSNLVMFWTQAMLLYVWLYLLVKKEVPRS
;
A
#
# COMPACT_ATOMS: atom_id res chain seq x y z
N MET A 1 -4.72 -26.94 20.33
CA MET A 1 -5.07 -26.61 18.92
C MET A 1 -4.30 -27.56 18.02
N THR A 2 -4.91 -28.11 16.97
CA THR A 2 -4.17 -28.91 15.98
C THR A 2 -3.28 -27.98 15.14
N PRO A 3 -2.01 -28.32 14.89
CA PRO A 3 -1.15 -27.53 14.02
C PRO A 3 -1.74 -27.41 12.62
N ASN A 4 -1.75 -26.18 12.07
CA ASN A 4 -2.22 -25.90 10.71
C ASN A 4 -1.12 -25.37 9.78
N LEU A 5 0.14 -25.48 10.22
CA LEU A 5 1.32 -25.12 9.45
C LEU A 5 2.16 -26.35 9.14
N SER A 6 2.52 -26.52 7.86
CA SER A 6 3.50 -27.50 7.44
C SER A 6 4.91 -27.10 7.91
N PHE A 7 5.87 -28.03 7.84
CA PHE A 7 7.27 -27.72 8.15
C PHE A 7 7.80 -26.56 7.28
N PHE A 8 7.46 -26.57 5.99
CA PHE A 8 7.84 -25.50 5.06
C PHE A 8 7.23 -24.15 5.47
N ASP A 9 5.94 -24.11 5.83
CA ASP A 9 5.30 -22.85 6.26
C ASP A 9 5.95 -22.27 7.52
N ARG A 10 6.33 -23.14 8.47
CA ARG A 10 7.03 -22.74 9.69
C ARG A 10 8.40 -22.12 9.36
N PHE A 11 9.15 -22.77 8.46
CA PHE A 11 10.44 -22.25 8.00
C PHE A 11 10.31 -20.88 7.33
N ILE A 12 9.36 -20.71 6.40
CA ILE A 12 9.11 -19.42 5.75
C ILE A 12 8.72 -18.35 6.76
N ARG A 13 7.89 -18.68 7.76
CA ARG A 13 7.50 -17.75 8.82
C ARG A 13 8.66 -17.33 9.71
N LEU A 14 9.57 -18.24 10.03
CA LEU A 14 10.78 -17.91 10.77
C LEU A 14 11.63 -16.90 9.98
N LEU A 15 11.84 -17.15 8.69
CA LEU A 15 12.61 -16.24 7.82
C LEU A 15 11.94 -14.87 7.69
N LEU A 16 10.65 -14.84 7.34
CA LEU A 16 9.89 -13.59 7.21
C LEU A 16 9.85 -12.82 8.54
N GLY A 17 9.67 -13.54 9.65
CA GLY A 17 9.60 -12.93 10.96
C GLY A 17 10.94 -12.36 11.41
N ALA A 18 12.03 -13.10 11.21
CA ALA A 18 13.39 -12.62 11.49
C ALA A 18 13.73 -11.41 10.62
N PHE A 19 13.40 -11.45 9.33
CA PHE A 19 13.60 -10.31 8.43
C PHE A 19 12.77 -9.09 8.86
N ALA A 20 11.51 -9.27 9.26
CA ALA A 20 10.68 -8.16 9.71
C ALA A 20 11.19 -7.53 11.02
N VAL A 21 11.68 -8.33 11.97
CA VAL A 21 12.34 -7.82 13.19
C VAL A 21 13.62 -7.08 12.82
N PHE A 22 14.45 -7.63 11.93
CA PHE A 22 15.65 -6.96 11.42
C PHE A 22 15.30 -5.61 10.78
N ALA A 23 14.30 -5.59 9.89
CA ALA A 23 13.84 -4.37 9.22
C ALA A 23 13.32 -3.34 10.23
N ALA A 24 12.57 -3.77 11.24
CA ALA A 24 12.10 -2.90 12.32
C ALA A 24 13.23 -2.25 13.13
N LEU A 25 14.33 -2.98 13.34
CA LEU A 25 15.46 -2.49 14.13
C LEU A 25 16.41 -1.61 13.30
N LEU A 26 16.63 -1.93 12.03
CA LEU A 26 17.74 -1.37 11.25
C LEU A 26 17.34 -0.66 9.96
N LEU A 27 16.16 -0.91 9.39
CA LEU A 27 15.78 -0.36 8.08
C LEU A 27 14.72 0.74 8.16
N PHE A 28 13.72 0.57 9.02
CA PHE A 28 12.66 1.58 9.16
C PHE A 28 13.12 2.71 10.06
N ASP A 29 12.94 3.96 9.64
CA ASP A 29 13.14 5.13 10.51
C ASP A 29 11.85 5.53 11.23
N HIS A 30 10.70 5.30 10.58
CA HIS A 30 9.41 5.70 11.09
C HIS A 30 8.96 4.81 12.28
N PRO A 31 8.60 5.38 13.46
CA PRO A 31 8.32 4.62 14.67
C PRO A 31 7.14 3.65 14.52
N VAL A 32 6.05 4.07 13.87
CA VAL A 32 4.91 3.19 13.60
C VAL A 32 5.30 1.99 12.72
N SER A 33 6.14 2.19 11.70
CA SER A 33 6.64 1.10 10.84
C SER A 33 7.51 0.13 11.63
N ARG A 34 8.38 0.63 12.51
CA ARG A 34 9.16 -0.20 13.43
C ARG A 34 8.24 -1.07 14.30
N ILE A 35 7.24 -0.46 14.94
CA ILE A 35 6.31 -1.19 15.82
C ILE A 35 5.53 -2.25 15.03
N ILE A 36 4.97 -1.90 13.88
CA ILE A 36 4.18 -2.82 13.04
C ILE A 36 5.06 -3.98 12.54
N ALA A 37 6.25 -3.69 12.02
CA ALA A 37 7.16 -4.70 11.51
C ALA A 37 7.69 -5.62 12.63
N ALA A 38 8.03 -5.06 13.80
CA ALA A 38 8.43 -5.84 14.96
C ALA A 38 7.29 -6.73 15.47
N ALA A 39 6.07 -6.19 15.60
CA ALA A 39 4.91 -6.96 16.03
C ALA A 39 4.60 -8.10 15.04
N PHE A 40 4.57 -7.81 13.74
CA PHE A 40 4.42 -8.82 12.70
C PHE A 40 5.53 -9.89 12.78
N GLY A 41 6.77 -9.45 12.95
CA GLY A 41 7.92 -10.35 13.01
C GLY A 41 7.88 -11.29 14.21
N ILE A 42 7.60 -10.75 15.40
CA ILE A 42 7.43 -11.52 16.64
C ILE A 42 6.26 -12.50 16.51
N LEU A 43 5.12 -12.06 15.97
CA LEU A 43 3.97 -12.93 15.75
C LEU A 43 4.29 -14.06 14.77
N ALA A 44 4.95 -13.77 13.64
CA ALA A 44 5.32 -14.78 12.66
C ALA A 44 6.29 -15.83 13.23
N ILE A 45 7.28 -15.39 14.03
CA ILE A 45 8.20 -16.28 14.76
C ILE A 45 7.42 -17.12 15.78
N GLY A 46 6.51 -16.50 16.54
CA GLY A 46 5.64 -17.21 17.48
C GLY A 46 4.78 -18.28 16.81
N GLU A 47 4.13 -17.95 15.69
CA GLU A 47 3.34 -18.90 14.88
C GLU A 47 4.21 -20.04 14.34
N CYS A 48 5.48 -19.78 14.00
CA CYS A 48 6.45 -20.83 13.66
C CYS A 48 6.66 -21.81 14.82
N PHE A 49 6.89 -21.34 16.05
CA PHE A 49 7.11 -22.24 17.18
C PHE A 49 5.85 -22.99 17.61
N VAL A 50 4.70 -22.31 17.62
CA VAL A 50 3.41 -22.92 17.97
C VAL A 50 2.91 -23.89 16.89
N GLY A 51 3.31 -23.69 15.63
CA GLY A 51 2.83 -24.49 14.49
C GLY A 51 1.38 -24.16 14.10
N TYR A 52 0.87 -23.00 14.54
CA TYR A 52 -0.49 -22.55 14.26
C TYR A 52 -0.48 -21.10 13.77
N CYS A 53 -1.10 -20.85 12.62
CA CYS A 53 -1.40 -19.50 12.15
C CYS A 53 -2.89 -19.20 12.28
N TYR A 54 -3.19 -18.08 12.93
CA TYR A 54 -4.57 -17.62 13.15
C TYR A 54 -5.26 -17.24 11.84
N LEU A 55 -4.53 -16.61 10.91
CA LEU A 55 -5.07 -16.25 9.61
C LEU A 55 -5.43 -17.50 8.79
N HIS A 56 -4.56 -18.51 8.75
CA HIS A 56 -4.85 -19.78 8.08
C HIS A 56 -6.09 -20.45 8.66
N GLY A 57 -6.19 -20.52 9.98
CA GLY A 57 -7.36 -21.09 10.66
C GLY A 57 -8.66 -20.38 10.30
N ARG A 58 -8.61 -19.04 10.21
CA ARG A 58 -9.75 -18.23 9.81
C ARG A 58 -10.15 -18.42 8.35
N LEU A 59 -9.17 -18.67 7.49
CA LEU A 59 -9.36 -18.92 6.06
C LEU A 59 -9.70 -20.39 5.75
N GLY A 60 -10.02 -21.19 6.79
CA GLY A 60 -10.58 -22.52 6.64
C GLY A 60 -9.60 -23.68 6.80
N LEU A 61 -8.29 -23.43 6.97
CA LEU A 61 -7.31 -24.49 7.22
C LEU A 61 -7.44 -25.06 8.64
N ARG A 62 -7.78 -26.35 8.73
CA ARG A 62 -7.91 -27.08 10.00
C ARG A 62 -6.70 -27.94 10.33
N SER A 63 -5.89 -28.26 9.32
CA SER A 63 -4.73 -29.16 9.43
C SER A 63 -3.59 -28.74 8.53
N ALA A 64 -2.35 -29.05 8.94
CA ALA A 64 -1.13 -28.79 8.17
C ALA A 64 -1.03 -29.56 6.84
N ARG A 65 -1.90 -30.55 6.61
CA ARG A 65 -1.98 -31.31 5.35
C ARG A 65 -2.89 -30.65 4.32
N GLU A 66 -3.78 -29.78 4.77
CA GLU A 66 -4.69 -29.05 3.89
C GLU A 66 -3.94 -27.89 3.22
N ARG A 67 -4.47 -27.42 2.09
CA ARG A 67 -3.97 -26.24 1.39
C ARG A 67 -5.09 -25.22 1.27
N LEU A 68 -4.73 -23.94 1.31
CA LEU A 68 -5.67 -22.88 0.95
C LEU A 68 -6.16 -23.08 -0.49
N SER A 69 -7.41 -22.72 -0.74
CA SER A 69 -7.94 -22.72 -2.10
C SER A 69 -7.17 -21.71 -2.97
N GLN A 70 -7.15 -21.93 -4.28
CA GLN A 70 -6.52 -21.01 -5.22
C GLN A 70 -7.14 -19.59 -5.11
N GLU A 71 -8.46 -19.51 -4.91
CA GLU A 71 -9.16 -18.24 -4.70
C GLU A 71 -8.67 -17.49 -3.47
N THR A 72 -8.47 -18.20 -2.35
CA THR A 72 -7.99 -17.59 -1.11
C THR A 72 -6.54 -17.14 -1.23
N LEU A 73 -5.69 -17.95 -1.88
CA LEU A 73 -4.29 -17.57 -2.15
C LEU A 73 -4.22 -16.34 -3.05
N PHE A 74 -5.06 -16.28 -4.08
CA PHE A 74 -5.17 -15.12 -4.96
C PHE A 74 -5.60 -13.87 -4.19
N LEU A 75 -6.65 -13.97 -3.36
CA LEU A 75 -7.10 -12.86 -2.53
C LEU A 75 -6.03 -12.40 -1.54
N LEU A 76 -5.32 -13.32 -0.90
CA LEU A 76 -4.21 -13.01 0.00
C LEU A 76 -3.09 -12.24 -0.73
N GLY A 77 -2.71 -12.70 -1.93
CA GLY A 77 -1.69 -12.03 -2.74
C GLY A 77 -2.08 -10.60 -3.10
N LEU A 78 -3.32 -10.41 -3.57
CA LEU A 78 -3.82 -9.07 -3.92
C LEU A 78 -3.95 -8.15 -2.71
N ALA A 79 -4.48 -8.65 -1.59
CA ALA A 79 -4.59 -7.89 -0.36
C ALA A 79 -3.21 -7.52 0.22
N GLY A 80 -2.23 -8.42 0.09
CA GLY A 80 -0.83 -8.17 0.45
C GLY A 80 -0.21 -7.06 -0.39
N ALA A 81 -0.33 -7.14 -1.72
CA ALA A 81 0.14 -6.09 -2.64
C ALA A 81 -0.53 -4.73 -2.35
N GLN A 82 -1.84 -4.73 -2.10
CA GLN A 82 -2.57 -3.54 -1.69
C GLN A 82 -2.07 -2.98 -0.34
N ALA A 83 -1.76 -3.83 0.64
CA ALA A 83 -1.25 -3.40 1.93
C ALA A 83 0.16 -2.78 1.83
N ILE A 84 1.00 -3.26 0.92
CA ILE A 84 2.31 -2.65 0.64
C ILE A 84 2.13 -1.25 0.07
N LEU A 85 1.24 -1.06 -0.91
CA LEU A 85 0.90 0.27 -1.44
C LEU A 85 0.29 1.16 -0.36
N ALA A 86 -0.58 0.61 0.49
CA ALA A 86 -1.15 1.35 1.61
C ALA A 86 -0.06 1.91 2.53
N TYR A 87 0.96 1.11 2.83
CA TYR A 87 2.10 1.53 3.61
C TYR A 87 2.90 2.64 2.92
N GLU A 88 3.20 2.49 1.63
CA GLU A 88 3.96 3.49 0.87
C GLU A 88 3.26 4.86 0.88
N TRP A 89 1.94 4.89 0.63
CA TRP A 89 1.15 6.11 0.68
C TRP A 89 1.07 6.72 2.08
N TRP A 90 0.91 5.87 3.11
CA TRP A 90 0.94 6.33 4.49
C TRP A 90 2.30 6.95 4.86
N SER A 91 3.40 6.27 4.55
CA SER A 91 4.75 6.74 4.88
C SER A 91 5.05 8.07 4.19
N ALA A 92 4.80 8.13 2.89
CA ALA A 92 5.01 9.35 2.10
C ALA A 92 4.15 10.52 2.59
N GLY A 93 2.89 10.27 2.97
CA GLY A 93 2.00 11.31 3.51
C GLY A 93 2.42 11.77 4.90
N TRP A 94 2.84 10.82 5.75
CA TRP A 94 3.23 11.13 7.13
C TRP A 94 4.50 11.97 7.19
N GLU A 95 5.52 11.65 6.38
CA GLU A 95 6.75 12.44 6.29
C GLU A 95 6.48 13.90 5.95
N LYS A 96 5.45 14.17 5.14
CA LYS A 96 5.04 15.53 4.78
C LYS A 96 4.27 16.20 5.91
N ILE A 97 3.26 15.53 6.47
CA ILE A 97 2.46 16.08 7.60
C ILE A 97 3.31 16.35 8.83
N SER A 98 4.29 15.50 9.11
CA SER A 98 5.17 15.64 10.28
C SER A 98 6.26 16.71 10.10
N SER A 99 6.40 17.29 8.91
CA SER A 99 7.34 18.36 8.63
C SER A 99 6.64 19.61 8.09
N PRO A 100 6.67 20.75 8.80
CA PRO A 100 6.09 21.99 8.27
C PRO A 100 6.78 22.47 6.99
N ASP A 101 7.97 21.94 6.69
CA ASP A 101 8.78 22.33 5.53
C ASP A 101 8.14 21.93 4.21
N PHE A 102 7.32 20.87 4.15
CA PHE A 102 6.72 20.45 2.89
C PHE A 102 5.80 21.53 2.32
N VAL A 103 4.86 22.01 3.14
CA VAL A 103 3.92 23.06 2.75
C VAL A 103 4.66 24.37 2.47
N ALA A 104 5.60 24.74 3.34
CA ALA A 104 6.34 25.99 3.20
C ALA A 104 7.24 26.04 1.96
N ASN A 105 7.75 24.89 1.49
CA ASN A 105 8.71 24.82 0.39
C ASN A 105 8.14 24.20 -0.89
N LEU A 106 6.83 23.93 -0.98
CA LEU A 106 6.27 23.29 -2.18
C LEU A 106 6.47 24.17 -3.42
N GLU A 107 6.25 25.49 -3.34
CA GLU A 107 6.43 26.38 -4.49
C GLU A 107 7.86 26.30 -5.06
N LYS A 108 8.87 26.33 -4.18
CA LYS A 108 10.28 26.16 -4.56
C LYS A 108 10.53 24.81 -5.22
N THR A 109 9.91 23.75 -4.70
CA THR A 109 10.01 22.39 -5.25
C THR A 109 9.39 22.31 -6.64
N LEU A 110 8.22 22.93 -6.85
CA LEU A 110 7.55 23.02 -8.15
C LEU A 110 8.37 23.84 -9.14
N GLY A 111 9.00 24.94 -8.71
CA GLY A 111 9.93 25.72 -9.53
C GLY A 111 11.15 24.91 -9.95
N PHE A 112 11.70 24.09 -9.04
CA PHE A 112 12.76 23.13 -9.39
C PHE A 112 12.25 22.12 -10.43
N PHE A 113 11.08 21.50 -10.23
CA PHE A 113 10.48 20.56 -11.19
C PHE A 113 10.22 21.17 -12.56
N ALA A 114 9.86 22.45 -12.64
CA ALA A 114 9.66 23.18 -13.89
C ALA A 114 10.98 23.49 -14.63
N SER A 115 12.07 23.73 -13.90
CA SER A 115 13.32 24.27 -14.45
C SER A 115 13.93 23.46 -15.60
N LYS A 116 13.81 22.13 -15.58
CA LYS A 116 14.28 21.23 -16.64
C LYS A 116 13.23 20.19 -17.02
N ASN A 117 11.95 20.52 -16.86
CA ASN A 117 10.87 19.61 -17.21
C ASN A 117 10.87 19.33 -18.73
N PRO A 118 10.89 18.06 -19.17
CA PRO A 118 10.91 17.72 -20.59
C PRO A 118 9.55 17.91 -21.28
N PHE A 119 8.48 18.19 -20.55
CA PHE A 119 7.12 18.36 -21.06
C PHE A 119 6.71 19.84 -21.02
N PRO A 120 6.78 20.59 -22.15
CA PRO A 120 6.53 22.03 -22.14
C PRO A 120 5.14 22.43 -21.61
N TRP A 121 4.11 21.64 -21.93
CA TRP A 121 2.75 21.90 -21.46
C TRP A 121 2.62 21.72 -19.93
N TYR A 122 3.32 20.72 -19.37
CA TYR A 122 3.28 20.44 -17.94
C TYR A 122 4.14 21.44 -17.17
N LYS A 123 5.28 21.86 -17.76
CA LYS A 123 6.05 23.02 -17.25
C LYS A 123 5.16 24.27 -17.11
N ASN A 124 4.40 24.61 -18.14
CA ASN A 124 3.50 25.77 -18.10
C ASN A 124 2.42 25.61 -17.02
N PHE A 125 1.90 24.40 -16.81
CA PHE A 125 1.00 24.10 -15.70
C PHE A 125 1.66 24.32 -14.34
N LEU A 126 2.90 23.85 -14.16
CA LEU A 126 3.67 24.04 -12.93
C LEU A 126 3.88 25.53 -12.62
N GLU A 127 4.39 26.29 -13.59
CA GLU A 127 4.71 27.71 -13.44
C GLU A 127 3.45 28.60 -13.34
N GLY A 128 2.38 28.24 -14.06
CA GLY A 128 1.17 29.04 -14.15
C GLY A 128 0.14 28.76 -13.05
N PHE A 129 -0.19 27.49 -12.82
CA PHE A 129 -1.25 27.09 -11.89
C PHE A 129 -0.68 26.53 -10.59
N ALA A 130 0.23 25.56 -10.67
CA ALA A 130 0.63 24.80 -9.48
C ALA A 130 1.40 25.68 -8.47
N MET A 131 2.38 26.46 -8.93
CA MET A 131 3.15 27.36 -8.07
C MET A 131 2.27 28.40 -7.37
N ARG A 132 1.30 28.99 -8.09
CA ARG A 132 0.37 29.99 -7.52
C ARG A 132 -0.57 29.42 -6.45
N ASN A 133 -0.82 28.11 -6.50
CA ASN A 133 -1.68 27.40 -5.57
C ASN A 133 -0.90 26.43 -4.67
N ALA A 134 0.42 26.64 -4.53
CA ALA A 134 1.32 25.66 -3.91
C ALA A 134 0.86 25.25 -2.51
N THR A 135 0.50 26.20 -1.65
CA THR A 135 0.03 25.88 -0.29
C THR A 135 -1.20 24.97 -0.29
N SER A 136 -2.21 25.26 -1.11
CA SER A 136 -3.43 24.45 -1.19
C SER A 136 -3.14 23.06 -1.78
N LEU A 137 -2.30 22.99 -2.81
CA LEU A 137 -1.88 21.72 -3.40
C LEU A 137 -1.04 20.90 -2.43
N ALA A 138 -0.22 21.53 -1.60
CA ALA A 138 0.57 20.85 -0.58
C ALA A 138 -0.33 20.09 0.39
N TYR A 139 -1.29 20.79 1.00
CA TYR A 139 -2.26 20.15 1.90
C TYR A 139 -3.08 19.07 1.18
N LEU A 140 -3.51 19.33 -0.06
CA LEU A 140 -4.25 18.33 -0.83
C LEU A 140 -3.43 17.06 -1.04
N VAL A 141 -2.15 17.19 -1.40
CA VAL A 141 -1.25 16.04 -1.57
C VAL A 141 -1.04 15.31 -0.24
N GLU A 142 -0.66 16.00 0.82
CA GLU A 142 -0.42 15.42 2.15
C GLU A 142 -1.60 14.57 2.63
N TRP A 143 -2.79 15.17 2.65
CA TRP A 143 -3.99 14.51 3.16
C TRP A 143 -4.50 13.43 2.22
N SER A 144 -4.33 13.59 0.91
CA SER A 144 -4.69 12.54 -0.06
C SER A 144 -3.81 11.30 0.10
N GLN A 145 -2.49 11.46 0.32
CA GLN A 145 -1.58 10.34 0.55
C GLN A 145 -1.98 9.54 1.80
N ILE A 146 -2.25 10.21 2.92
CA ILE A 146 -2.75 9.55 4.12
C ILE A 146 -4.09 8.87 3.88
N ALA A 147 -5.05 9.56 3.25
CA ALA A 147 -6.38 9.01 2.99
C ALA A 147 -6.31 7.75 2.12
N ILE A 148 -5.50 7.78 1.04
CA ILE A 148 -5.26 6.62 0.18
C ILE A 148 -4.67 5.48 1.01
N GLY A 149 -3.62 5.73 1.79
CA GLY A 149 -2.99 4.72 2.64
C GLY A 149 -3.98 4.06 3.59
N VAL A 150 -4.77 4.85 4.33
CA VAL A 150 -5.77 4.35 5.28
C VAL A 150 -6.86 3.54 4.57
N VAL A 151 -7.42 4.05 3.47
CA VAL A 151 -8.50 3.37 2.74
C VAL A 151 -8.03 2.04 2.15
N LEU A 152 -6.83 1.99 1.57
CA LEU A 152 -6.26 0.76 1.04
C LEU A 152 -6.00 -0.27 2.15
N PHE A 153 -5.45 0.16 3.29
CA PHE A 153 -5.21 -0.73 4.42
C PHE A 153 -6.51 -1.32 4.98
N LEU A 154 -7.48 -0.46 5.31
CA LEU A 154 -8.78 -0.89 5.83
C LEU A 154 -9.52 -1.75 4.81
N GLY A 155 -9.40 -1.43 3.52
CA GLY A 155 -9.94 -2.22 2.42
C GLY A 155 -9.39 -3.65 2.41
N ALA A 156 -8.06 -3.80 2.47
CA ALA A 156 -7.40 -5.10 2.51
C ALA A 156 -7.82 -5.92 3.73
N MET A 157 -7.83 -5.30 4.92
CA MET A 157 -8.28 -5.94 6.16
C MET A 157 -9.73 -6.39 6.05
N ARG A 158 -10.59 -5.56 5.46
CA ARG A 158 -12.01 -5.88 5.31
C ARG A 158 -12.25 -7.02 4.33
N LEU A 159 -11.45 -7.14 3.29
CA LEU A 159 -11.53 -8.25 2.33
C LEU A 159 -11.17 -9.58 2.97
N LEU A 160 -10.10 -9.61 3.77
CA LEU A 160 -9.60 -10.82 4.43
C LEU A 160 -10.45 -11.23 5.65
N TYR A 161 -10.85 -10.26 6.46
CA TYR A 161 -11.46 -10.52 7.76
C TYR A 161 -12.97 -10.27 7.79
N GLY A 162 -13.54 -9.61 6.79
CA GLY A 162 -14.94 -9.22 6.80
C GLY A 162 -15.93 -10.38 6.66
N ARG A 163 -17.10 -10.27 7.31
CA ARG A 163 -18.22 -11.21 7.13
C ARG A 163 -19.42 -10.58 6.39
N SER A 164 -19.77 -9.34 6.73
CA SER A 164 -20.81 -8.57 6.03
C SER A 164 -20.42 -8.26 4.58
N LYS A 165 -21.29 -8.68 3.65
CA LYS A 165 -21.19 -8.45 2.20
C LYS A 165 -21.21 -6.96 1.85
N VAL A 166 -22.05 -6.17 2.53
CA VAL A 166 -22.17 -4.72 2.30
C VAL A 166 -20.83 -4.03 2.57
N LEU A 167 -20.22 -4.28 3.73
CA LEU A 167 -18.95 -3.67 4.07
C LEU A 167 -17.79 -4.17 3.18
N LYS A 168 -17.82 -5.42 2.70
CA LYS A 168 -16.83 -5.89 1.70
C LYS A 168 -16.98 -5.13 0.38
N ARG A 169 -18.21 -4.87 -0.06
CA ARG A 169 -18.48 -4.08 -1.27
C ARG A 169 -18.01 -2.63 -1.10
N LEU A 170 -18.28 -2.01 0.06
CA LEU A 170 -17.78 -0.66 0.36
C LEU A 170 -16.25 -0.63 0.40
N ALA A 171 -15.60 -1.65 0.96
CA ALA A 171 -14.15 -1.78 0.94
C ALA A 171 -13.59 -1.89 -0.48
N LEU A 172 -14.22 -2.65 -1.36
CA LEU A 172 -13.82 -2.72 -2.79
C LEU A 172 -14.00 -1.38 -3.50
N VAL A 173 -15.13 -0.70 -3.31
CA VAL A 173 -15.38 0.62 -3.92
C VAL A 173 -14.37 1.64 -3.40
N GLY A 174 -14.17 1.71 -2.09
CA GLY A 174 -13.19 2.60 -1.47
C GLY A 174 -11.77 2.31 -1.95
N SER A 175 -11.37 1.03 -1.99
CA SER A 175 -10.06 0.63 -2.53
C SER A 175 -9.91 1.03 -4.00
N GLY A 176 -10.95 0.84 -4.81
CA GLY A 176 -10.96 1.27 -6.21
C GLY A 176 -10.75 2.78 -6.37
N LEU A 177 -11.47 3.60 -5.58
CA LEU A 177 -11.28 5.06 -5.59
C LEU A 177 -9.88 5.46 -5.13
N ALA A 178 -9.35 4.84 -4.08
CA ALA A 178 -8.01 5.13 -3.56
C ALA A 178 -6.91 4.71 -4.55
N LEU A 179 -7.04 3.56 -5.21
CA LEU A 179 -6.11 3.13 -6.25
C LEU A 179 -6.15 4.05 -7.46
N PHE A 180 -7.34 4.47 -7.87
CA PHE A 180 -7.49 5.43 -8.97
C PHE A 180 -6.86 6.78 -8.62
N GLY A 181 -7.13 7.31 -7.42
CA GLY A 181 -6.50 8.54 -6.93
C GLY A 181 -4.97 8.44 -6.92
N GLY A 182 -4.43 7.35 -6.37
CA GLY A 182 -2.98 7.15 -6.34
C GLY A 182 -2.37 6.90 -7.72
N LEU A 183 -3.10 6.30 -8.66
CA LEU A 183 -2.68 6.17 -10.06
C LEU A 183 -2.52 7.55 -10.70
N LEU A 184 -3.50 8.44 -10.52
CA LEU A 184 -3.42 9.81 -11.01
C LEU A 184 -2.26 10.59 -10.37
N MET A 185 -2.05 10.43 -9.06
CA MET A 185 -0.93 11.07 -8.37
C MET A 185 0.42 10.57 -8.86
N ASN A 186 0.60 9.27 -9.09
CA ASN A 186 1.87 8.75 -9.65
C ASN A 186 2.11 9.25 -11.08
N ALA A 187 1.04 9.40 -11.89
CA ALA A 187 1.17 10.02 -13.21
C ALA A 187 1.58 11.49 -13.11
N ASP A 188 0.97 12.24 -12.19
CA ASP A 188 1.30 13.65 -11.91
C ASP A 188 2.76 13.80 -11.45
N PHE A 189 3.19 13.02 -10.46
CA PHE A 189 4.57 13.00 -9.96
C PHE A 189 5.58 12.56 -11.03
N TYR A 190 5.20 11.63 -11.91
CA TYR A 190 6.03 11.26 -13.04
C TYR A 190 6.24 12.46 -13.97
N LEU A 191 5.16 13.14 -14.38
CA LEU A 191 5.22 14.29 -15.26
C LEU A 191 6.00 15.46 -14.64
N ALA A 192 5.88 15.65 -13.33
CA ALA A 192 6.60 16.69 -12.59
C ALA A 192 8.10 16.37 -12.43
N ALA A 193 8.42 15.15 -11.98
CA ALA A 193 9.71 14.85 -11.35
C ALA A 193 10.47 13.66 -11.94
N ALA A 194 9.93 12.88 -12.89
CA ALA A 194 10.63 11.70 -13.43
C ALA A 194 11.93 12.00 -14.20
N TRP A 195 12.20 13.26 -14.50
CA TRP A 195 13.47 13.69 -15.09
C TRP A 195 14.57 13.89 -14.05
N THR A 196 14.22 14.01 -12.76
CA THR A 196 15.17 14.35 -11.68
C THR A 196 16.10 13.18 -11.32
N SER A 197 15.60 11.94 -11.39
CA SER A 197 16.43 10.75 -11.21
C SER A 197 15.78 9.49 -11.82
N PRO A 198 16.58 8.46 -12.17
CA PRO A 198 16.05 7.16 -12.58
C PRO A 198 15.19 6.48 -11.50
N ALA A 199 15.53 6.67 -10.22
CA ALA A 199 14.78 6.10 -9.10
C ALA A 199 13.38 6.70 -8.99
N THR A 200 13.26 8.03 -9.06
CA THR A 200 11.97 8.75 -9.06
C THR A 200 11.11 8.35 -10.26
N ARG A 201 11.73 8.15 -11.43
CA ARG A 201 11.02 7.64 -12.61
C ARG A 201 10.49 6.21 -12.38
N GLY A 202 11.37 5.34 -11.89
CA GLY A 202 11.07 3.93 -11.67
C GLY A 202 9.97 3.72 -10.64
N SER A 203 10.04 4.41 -9.49
CA SER A 203 9.06 4.26 -8.42
C SER A 203 7.65 4.64 -8.88
N ASN A 204 7.50 5.81 -9.51
CA ASN A 204 6.20 6.28 -10.02
C ASN A 204 5.62 5.32 -11.07
N LEU A 205 6.43 4.77 -11.98
CA LEU A 205 5.96 3.79 -12.97
C LEU A 205 5.52 2.47 -12.33
N VAL A 206 6.32 1.93 -11.40
CA VAL A 206 5.99 0.68 -10.71
C VAL A 206 4.71 0.84 -9.90
N MET A 207 4.58 1.93 -9.15
CA MET A 207 3.37 2.21 -8.38
C MET A 207 2.15 2.42 -9.29
N PHE A 208 2.29 3.21 -10.36
CA PHE A 208 1.23 3.43 -11.35
C PHE A 208 0.68 2.11 -11.90
N TRP A 209 1.55 1.23 -12.41
CA TRP A 209 1.12 -0.03 -13.00
C TRP A 209 0.58 -1.01 -11.96
N THR A 210 1.17 -1.08 -10.77
CA THR A 210 0.66 -1.93 -9.68
C THR A 210 -0.75 -1.49 -9.27
N GLN A 211 -0.98 -0.19 -9.15
CA GLN A 211 -2.30 0.37 -8.84
C GLN A 211 -3.30 0.13 -9.98
N ALA A 212 -2.88 0.28 -11.24
CA ALA A 212 -3.72 -0.01 -12.40
C ALA A 212 -4.18 -1.47 -12.44
N MET A 213 -3.26 -2.41 -12.20
CA MET A 213 -3.58 -3.85 -12.17
C MET A 213 -4.55 -4.19 -11.03
N LEU A 214 -4.28 -3.69 -9.81
CA LEU A 214 -5.19 -3.90 -8.68
C LEU A 214 -6.56 -3.26 -8.92
N LEU A 215 -6.60 -2.05 -9.48
CA LEU A 215 -7.84 -1.35 -9.80
C LEU A 215 -8.69 -2.18 -10.78
N TYR A 216 -8.08 -2.68 -11.86
CA TYR A 216 -8.75 -3.55 -12.81
C TYR A 216 -9.37 -4.76 -12.13
N VAL A 217 -8.60 -5.47 -11.29
CA VAL A 217 -9.09 -6.67 -10.60
C VAL A 217 -10.23 -6.34 -9.62
N TRP A 218 -10.13 -5.25 -8.86
CA TRP A 218 -11.21 -4.87 -7.94
C TRP A 218 -12.48 -4.42 -8.65
N LEU A 219 -12.36 -3.68 -9.75
CA LEU A 219 -13.50 -3.33 -10.58
C LEU A 219 -14.16 -4.58 -11.18
N TYR A 220 -13.37 -5.54 -11.65
CA TYR A 220 -13.87 -6.81 -12.17
C TYR A 220 -14.67 -7.58 -11.11
N LEU A 221 -14.14 -7.71 -9.89
CA LEU A 221 -14.85 -8.37 -8.78
C LEU A 221 -16.11 -7.60 -8.34
N LEU A 222 -16.10 -6.27 -8.40
CA LEU A 222 -17.27 -5.44 -8.14
C LEU A 222 -18.39 -5.66 -9.16
N VAL A 223 -18.05 -5.73 -10.45
CA VAL A 223 -19.02 -5.88 -11.54
C VAL A 223 -19.64 -7.28 -11.56
N LYS A 224 -18.83 -8.33 -11.39
CA LYS A 224 -19.35 -9.72 -11.41
C LYS A 224 -20.16 -10.12 -10.17
N LYS A 225 -20.24 -9.27 -9.14
CA LYS A 225 -20.82 -9.59 -7.81
C LYS A 225 -20.18 -10.80 -7.12
N GLU A 226 -19.05 -11.26 -7.61
CA GLU A 226 -18.24 -12.34 -7.04
C GLU A 226 -17.31 -11.72 -6.00
N VAL A 227 -17.85 -11.38 -4.83
CA VAL A 227 -17.01 -11.12 -3.67
C VAL A 227 -16.55 -12.50 -3.17
N PRO A 228 -15.23 -12.82 -3.16
CA PRO A 228 -14.76 -14.13 -2.75
C PRO A 228 -15.29 -14.48 -1.35
N ARG A 229 -15.80 -15.71 -1.21
CA ARG A 229 -16.21 -16.23 0.09
C ARG A 229 -14.94 -16.59 0.85
N SER A 230 -14.67 -15.83 1.92
CA SER A 230 -13.66 -16.14 2.93
C SER A 230 -14.19 -17.20 3.88
#